data_AF-A0A1R3IU30-F1
#
_entry.id   AF-A0A1R3IU30-F1
#
_cell.length_a   1.000
_cell.length_b   1.000
_cell.length_c   1.000
_cell.angle_alpha   90.00
_cell.angle_beta   90.00
_cell.angle_gamma   90.00
#
_symmetry.space_group_name_H-M   'P 1'
#
loop_
_entity.id
_entity.type
_entity.pdbx_description
1 polymer ?
#
loop_
_entity_poly.entity_id
_entity_poly.type
_entity_poly.pdbx_seq_one_letter_code
_entity_poly.pdbx_strand_id
1 'polypeptide(L)'
;MHNHSSIGRGHIIHFKHSRGGKHYTLWEDPFKKPCYLFALVAGQLESRNDVFVTRSGRQVSLRIWTPAQDAPKTAHAMDSLKAAMKWDEDEFSSDLGNRTVKRIADVSTLRNYQFPQDAGPMAHPVRPHSYIKVDNFYTGKASNFAGVFLCLFFPFSQVYEKGAEVVRMYKTLLGTQGFRKGMDLYFERHDGQAVTCEDFFAAMRDANDAGFASNFLLWYSQAGTPVVKATSSYNADTHTFALKFSQEVAPTPGQPVKEPMFIPVAVGLLDSSTGKDIPLSSVYHDGTLLQSISSNNIQPLFSTVLRLTKEFIAEAMTLPGEEEIMDMMEAADPDAVHAARAFIRKELASQLKSEFLSTVENNRSSEAYVFNHPNTARRALKNIALDPEITKLALHEYNTATNMTEQFAALAAIAQNSGKAHDDVLADFYSKWHHDFLVVSEWLALQAMSDIPGNVENVQNLLNHPGFDLHNPNKVK
;
A
#
# COMPACT_ATOMS: atom_id res chain seq x y z
N MET A 1 -26.84 33.89 -13.45
CA MET A 1 -26.75 33.60 -12.00
C MET A 1 -25.68 32.53 -11.84
N HIS A 2 -24.53 32.87 -11.26
CA HIS A 2 -23.47 31.88 -11.05
C HIS A 2 -23.90 30.97 -9.90
N ASN A 3 -24.15 29.69 -10.19
CA ASN A 3 -24.46 28.67 -9.19
C ASN A 3 -23.18 28.37 -8.40
N HIS A 4 -22.95 29.10 -7.32
CA HIS A 4 -21.91 28.73 -6.36
C HIS A 4 -22.47 27.63 -5.45
N SER A 5 -21.70 26.56 -5.29
CA SER A 5 -22.03 25.43 -4.42
C SER A 5 -21.39 25.66 -3.05
N SER A 6 -22.21 25.70 -2.00
CA SER A 6 -21.75 25.69 -0.60
C SER A 6 -22.03 24.31 -0.01
N ILE A 7 -20.98 23.60 0.41
CA ILE A 7 -21.06 22.22 0.90
C ILE A 7 -20.55 22.18 2.34
N GLY A 8 -21.36 21.61 3.23
CA GLY A 8 -21.03 21.33 4.62
C GLY A 8 -21.33 19.88 4.97
N ARG A 9 -20.97 19.44 6.18
CA ARG A 9 -21.30 18.09 6.67
C ARG A 9 -22.76 18.00 7.10
N GLY A 10 -23.34 16.80 6.94
CA GLY A 10 -24.71 16.50 7.31
C GLY A 10 -25.72 16.80 6.20
N HIS A 11 -26.91 17.23 6.58
CA HIS A 11 -28.01 17.52 5.66
C HIS A 11 -28.29 19.03 5.62
N ILE A 12 -28.74 19.52 4.45
CA ILE A 12 -29.19 20.91 4.31
C ILE A 12 -30.53 21.05 5.04
N ILE A 13 -30.58 21.92 6.05
CA ILE A 13 -31.80 22.22 6.79
C ILE A 13 -32.39 23.59 6.41
N HIS A 14 -31.59 24.47 5.80
CA HIS A 14 -32.08 25.75 5.30
C HIS A 14 -31.24 26.25 4.11
N PHE A 15 -31.90 26.80 3.11
CA PHE A 15 -31.25 27.49 1.99
C PHE A 15 -32.03 28.77 1.69
N LYS A 16 -31.33 29.91 1.58
CA LYS A 16 -31.98 31.20 1.32
C LYS A 16 -31.14 32.11 0.45
N HIS A 17 -31.79 32.69 -0.56
CA HIS A 17 -31.25 33.79 -1.33
C HIS A 17 -31.40 35.12 -0.57
N SER A 18 -30.33 35.92 -0.58
CA SER A 18 -30.25 37.25 0.02
C SER A 18 -30.24 38.33 -1.08
N ARG A 19 -30.54 39.58 -0.72
CA ARG A 19 -30.35 40.74 -1.61
C ARG A 19 -28.88 40.82 -2.06
N GLY A 20 -28.68 41.27 -3.30
CA GLY A 20 -27.34 41.50 -3.88
C GLY A 20 -26.63 40.24 -4.38
N GLY A 21 -27.36 39.20 -4.82
CA GLY A 21 -26.76 38.00 -5.43
C GLY A 21 -26.08 37.03 -4.45
N LYS A 22 -26.18 37.28 -3.14
CA LYS A 22 -25.69 36.39 -2.08
C LYS A 22 -26.71 35.30 -1.76
N HIS A 23 -26.25 34.19 -1.23
CA HIS A 23 -27.10 33.17 -0.61
C HIS A 23 -26.39 32.60 0.61
N TYR A 24 -27.14 31.89 1.47
CA TYR A 24 -26.55 31.07 2.53
C TYR A 24 -27.25 29.73 2.62
N THR A 25 -26.52 28.75 3.14
CA THR A 25 -26.98 27.38 3.38
C THR A 25 -26.63 27.00 4.81
N LEU A 26 -27.59 26.46 5.54
CA LEU A 26 -27.40 25.91 6.87
C LEU A 26 -27.35 24.39 6.79
N TRP A 27 -26.31 23.82 7.36
CA TRP A 27 -26.05 22.39 7.42
C TRP A 27 -26.13 21.91 8.86
N GLU A 28 -26.81 20.78 9.07
CA GLU A 28 -26.89 20.11 10.36
C GLU A 28 -26.44 18.66 10.23
N ASP A 29 -25.51 18.26 11.08
CA ASP A 29 -25.03 16.89 11.19
C ASP A 29 -25.35 16.39 12.62
N PRO A 30 -26.26 15.41 12.76
CA PRO A 30 -26.83 15.00 14.04
C PRO A 30 -25.85 14.19 14.91
N PHE A 31 -24.72 13.74 14.36
CA PHE A 31 -23.77 12.90 15.08
C PHE A 31 -22.74 13.74 15.82
N LYS A 32 -22.44 13.34 17.07
CA LYS A 32 -21.34 13.94 17.84
C LYS A 32 -20.02 13.67 17.14
N LYS A 33 -19.17 14.70 17.02
CA LYS A 33 -17.90 14.61 16.32
C LYS A 33 -16.88 15.62 16.85
N PRO A 34 -15.60 15.27 16.89
CA PRO A 34 -14.52 16.21 17.17
C PRO A 34 -14.33 17.20 16.01
N CYS A 35 -13.77 18.38 16.31
CA CYS A 35 -13.64 19.48 15.35
C CYS A 35 -12.69 19.20 14.17
N TYR A 36 -11.75 18.23 14.28
CA TYR A 36 -10.91 17.85 13.14
C TYR A 36 -11.71 17.19 12.01
N LEU A 37 -12.93 16.72 12.30
CA LEU A 37 -13.89 16.26 11.31
C LEU A 37 -14.76 17.41 10.77
N PHE A 38 -14.51 18.68 11.11
CA PHE A 38 -15.21 19.79 10.46
C PHE A 38 -14.74 19.93 9.00
N ALA A 39 -15.67 20.20 8.08
CA ALA A 39 -15.34 20.49 6.69
C ALA A 39 -16.33 21.51 6.11
N LEU A 40 -15.81 22.47 5.34
CA LEU A 40 -16.58 23.45 4.59
C LEU A 40 -15.90 23.66 3.23
N VAL A 41 -16.68 23.59 2.16
CA VAL A 41 -16.23 23.84 0.80
C VAL A 41 -17.16 24.85 0.14
N ALA A 42 -16.59 25.89 -0.45
CA ALA A 42 -17.32 26.89 -1.22
C ALA A 42 -16.58 27.12 -2.54
N GLY A 43 -17.29 26.96 -3.66
CA GLY A 43 -16.69 27.10 -4.98
C GLY A 43 -17.69 26.96 -6.11
N GLN A 44 -17.23 27.20 -7.33
CA GLN A 44 -17.97 26.82 -8.54
C GLN A 44 -17.57 25.39 -8.88
N LEU A 45 -18.42 24.44 -8.49
CA LEU A 45 -18.17 23.01 -8.62
C LEU A 45 -19.37 22.34 -9.27
N GLU A 46 -19.06 21.34 -10.09
CA GLU A 46 -20.05 20.42 -10.63
C GLU A 46 -20.01 19.11 -9.85
N SER A 47 -21.17 18.49 -9.67
CA SER A 47 -21.30 17.22 -8.98
C SER A 47 -21.59 16.09 -9.96
N ARG A 48 -20.81 15.01 -9.91
CA ARG A 48 -21.28 13.71 -10.37
C ARG A 48 -22.16 13.11 -9.28
N ASN A 49 -23.43 12.90 -9.61
CA ASN A 49 -24.43 12.36 -8.69
C ASN A 49 -24.69 10.90 -8.98
N ASP A 50 -24.92 10.12 -7.93
CA ASP A 50 -25.34 8.74 -8.02
C ASP A 50 -26.11 8.33 -6.75
N VAL A 51 -26.58 7.09 -6.71
CA VAL A 51 -27.27 6.51 -5.56
C VAL A 51 -26.67 5.15 -5.22
N PHE A 52 -26.55 4.87 -3.92
CA PHE A 52 -26.26 3.54 -3.39
C PHE A 52 -27.45 3.07 -2.54
N VAL A 53 -27.87 1.82 -2.73
CA VAL A 53 -28.92 1.21 -1.91
C VAL A 53 -28.25 0.27 -0.93
N THR A 54 -28.36 0.61 0.36
CA THR A 54 -27.81 -0.21 1.45
C THR A 54 -28.52 -1.55 1.57
N ARG A 55 -27.90 -2.50 2.27
CA ARG A 55 -28.50 -3.80 2.61
C ARG A 55 -29.84 -3.70 3.33
N SER A 56 -30.05 -2.64 4.13
CA SER A 56 -31.33 -2.38 4.81
C SER A 56 -32.39 -1.73 3.91
N GLY A 57 -32.08 -1.48 2.62
CA GLY A 57 -32.96 -0.80 1.67
C GLY A 57 -32.92 0.73 1.73
N ARG A 58 -32.12 1.34 2.62
CA ARG A 58 -31.95 2.80 2.66
C ARG A 58 -31.22 3.28 1.41
N GLN A 59 -31.75 4.29 0.75
CA GLN A 59 -31.10 4.96 -0.38
C GLN A 59 -30.18 6.09 0.12
N VAL A 60 -28.94 6.08 -0.34
CA VAL A 60 -27.91 7.05 0.00
C VAL A 60 -27.54 7.82 -1.27
N SER A 61 -27.75 9.15 -1.25
CA SER A 61 -27.30 10.02 -2.35
C SER A 61 -25.79 10.20 -2.28
N LEU A 62 -25.10 9.88 -3.37
CA LEU A 62 -23.66 10.04 -3.51
C LEU A 62 -23.37 11.24 -4.42
N ARG A 63 -22.39 12.06 -4.05
CA ARG A 63 -21.97 13.23 -4.83
C ARG A 63 -20.45 13.39 -4.78
N ILE A 64 -19.82 13.45 -5.95
CA ILE A 64 -18.39 13.81 -6.09
C ILE A 64 -18.34 15.18 -6.75
N TRP A 65 -17.72 16.14 -6.08
CA TRP A 65 -17.64 17.53 -6.53
C TRP A 65 -16.26 17.86 -7.08
N THR A 66 -16.21 18.44 -8.27
CA THR A 66 -14.96 18.86 -8.93
C THR A 66 -15.18 20.18 -9.68
N PRO A 67 -14.10 20.87 -10.10
CA PRO A 67 -14.20 21.82 -11.20
C PRO A 67 -14.87 21.17 -12.43
N ALA A 68 -15.57 21.97 -13.25
CA ALA A 68 -16.36 21.49 -14.38
C ALA A 68 -15.51 20.66 -15.37
N GLN A 69 -14.27 21.08 -15.63
CA GLN A 69 -13.36 20.39 -16.55
C GLN A 69 -12.96 18.98 -16.10
N ASP A 70 -13.04 18.69 -14.79
CA ASP A 70 -12.63 17.40 -14.23
C ASP A 70 -13.82 16.48 -13.93
N ALA A 71 -15.06 16.97 -14.04
CA ALA A 71 -16.25 16.17 -13.77
C ALA A 71 -16.30 14.85 -14.58
N PRO A 72 -15.89 14.80 -15.87
CA PRO A 72 -15.82 13.55 -16.62
C PRO A 72 -14.85 12.50 -16.04
N LYS A 73 -13.82 12.92 -15.31
CA LYS A 73 -12.78 12.04 -14.73
C LYS A 73 -13.23 11.31 -13.45
N THR A 74 -14.41 11.63 -12.92
CA THR A 74 -14.87 11.16 -11.58
C THR A 74 -15.61 9.82 -11.58
N ALA A 75 -15.80 9.19 -12.75
CA ALA A 75 -16.55 7.93 -12.86
C ALA A 75 -15.96 6.81 -11.99
N HIS A 76 -14.65 6.58 -12.13
CA HIS A 76 -13.96 5.53 -11.37
C HIS A 76 -13.98 5.79 -9.85
N ALA A 77 -13.93 7.05 -9.43
CA ALA A 77 -14.04 7.41 -8.02
C ALA A 77 -15.43 7.11 -7.46
N MET A 78 -16.50 7.32 -8.25
CA MET A 78 -17.86 6.96 -7.86
C MET A 78 -18.04 5.44 -7.76
N ASP A 79 -17.52 4.69 -8.73
CA ASP A 79 -17.57 3.23 -8.72
C ASP A 79 -16.78 2.66 -7.52
N SER A 80 -15.63 3.25 -7.21
CA SER A 80 -14.81 2.88 -6.05
C SER A 80 -15.52 3.18 -4.72
N LEU A 81 -16.23 4.31 -4.61
CA LEU A 81 -17.04 4.64 -3.43
C LEU A 81 -18.15 3.60 -3.22
N LYS A 82 -18.87 3.24 -4.28
CA LYS A 82 -19.90 2.19 -4.22
C LYS A 82 -19.33 0.83 -3.86
N ALA A 83 -18.17 0.47 -4.43
CA ALA A 83 -17.48 -0.76 -4.10
C ALA A 83 -17.05 -0.79 -2.63
N ALA A 84 -16.53 0.32 -2.10
CA ALA A 84 -16.16 0.44 -0.69
C ALA A 84 -17.39 0.31 0.24
N MET A 85 -18.51 0.96 -0.09
CA MET A 85 -19.76 0.83 0.67
C MET A 85 -20.31 -0.61 0.64
N LYS A 86 -20.31 -1.25 -0.54
CA LYS A 86 -20.76 -2.65 -0.69
C LYS A 86 -19.86 -3.60 0.09
N TRP A 87 -18.54 -3.37 0.02
CA TRP A 87 -17.54 -4.15 0.75
C TRP A 87 -17.77 -4.08 2.26
N ASP A 88 -18.00 -2.88 2.80
CA ASP A 88 -18.25 -2.68 4.23
C ASP A 88 -19.56 -3.36 4.71
N GLU A 89 -20.57 -3.47 3.83
CA GLU A 89 -21.84 -4.16 4.12
C GLU A 89 -21.78 -5.68 4.01
N ASP A 90 -21.07 -6.21 3.01
CA ASP A 90 -21.03 -7.63 2.72
C ASP A 90 -20.08 -8.36 3.64
N GLU A 91 -18.83 -7.89 3.72
CA GLU A 91 -17.76 -8.56 4.41
C GLU A 91 -16.69 -7.53 4.76
N PHE A 92 -16.50 -7.25 6.05
CA PHE A 92 -15.35 -6.57 6.65
C PHE A 92 -13.99 -7.30 6.37
N SER A 93 -13.83 -7.91 5.19
CA SER A 93 -12.74 -8.75 4.70
C SER A 93 -12.53 -8.56 3.18
N SER A 94 -11.26 -8.31 2.84
CA SER A 94 -10.69 -7.87 1.56
C SER A 94 -10.87 -8.86 0.40
N ASP A 95 -11.45 -8.45 -0.74
CA ASP A 95 -11.31 -9.15 -2.03
C ASP A 95 -11.63 -8.29 -3.28
N LEU A 96 -11.36 -6.98 -3.23
CA LEU A 96 -11.45 -6.13 -4.44
C LEU A 96 -10.23 -6.28 -5.37
N GLY A 97 -9.21 -7.06 -4.98
CA GLY A 97 -8.01 -7.35 -5.79
C GLY A 97 -7.23 -8.60 -5.40
N ASN A 98 -6.10 -8.86 -6.04
CA ASN A 98 -5.25 -10.01 -5.72
C ASN A 98 -4.60 -9.81 -4.34
N ARG A 99 -5.17 -10.49 -3.33
CA ARG A 99 -4.74 -10.41 -1.92
C ARG A 99 -3.25 -10.70 -1.74
N THR A 100 -2.68 -11.61 -2.52
CA THR A 100 -1.26 -11.96 -2.44
C THR A 100 -0.38 -10.80 -2.86
N VAL A 101 -0.68 -10.17 -4.00
CA VAL A 101 0.10 -9.05 -4.53
C VAL A 101 0.00 -7.84 -3.61
N LYS A 102 -1.21 -7.50 -3.13
CA LYS A 102 -1.38 -6.43 -2.14
C LYS A 102 -0.58 -6.72 -0.87
N ARG A 103 -0.56 -7.98 -0.40
CA ARG A 103 0.23 -8.35 0.77
C ARG A 103 1.74 -8.21 0.53
N ILE A 104 2.24 -8.57 -0.65
CA ILE A 104 3.66 -8.38 -0.98
C ILE A 104 4.00 -6.89 -0.98
N ALA A 105 3.17 -6.05 -1.60
CA ALA A 105 3.36 -4.60 -1.60
C ALA A 105 3.34 -4.00 -0.18
N ASP A 106 2.42 -4.44 0.70
CA ASP A 106 2.36 -4.00 2.09
C ASP A 106 3.64 -4.40 2.85
N VAL A 107 4.13 -5.63 2.66
CA VAL A 107 5.36 -6.12 3.32
C VAL A 107 6.61 -5.42 2.79
N SER A 108 6.69 -5.21 1.47
CA SER A 108 7.77 -4.45 0.84
C SER A 108 7.80 -3.01 1.38
N THR A 109 6.63 -2.37 1.54
CA THR A 109 6.54 -1.03 2.16
C THR A 109 7.09 -1.03 3.59
N LEU A 110 6.77 -2.05 4.39
CA LEU A 110 7.30 -2.17 5.75
C LEU A 110 8.83 -2.32 5.75
N ARG A 111 9.37 -3.19 4.91
CA ARG A 111 10.82 -3.44 4.88
C ARG A 111 11.59 -2.24 4.36
N ASN A 112 11.13 -1.64 3.27
CA ASN A 112 11.88 -0.58 2.60
C ASN A 112 11.83 0.73 3.38
N TYR A 113 10.70 1.02 4.05
CA TYR A 113 10.49 2.33 4.65
C TYR A 113 10.23 2.29 6.16
N GLN A 114 9.42 1.34 6.64
CA GLN A 114 9.06 1.30 8.07
C GLN A 114 10.26 0.86 8.94
N PHE A 115 11.03 -0.13 8.50
CA PHE A 115 12.15 -0.67 9.27
C PHE A 115 13.30 0.34 9.45
N PRO A 116 13.77 1.04 8.38
CA PRO A 116 14.78 2.08 8.54
C PRO A 116 14.35 3.21 9.50
N GLN A 117 13.06 3.56 9.51
CA GLN A 117 12.56 4.57 10.44
C GLN A 117 12.49 4.09 11.90
N ASP A 118 12.14 2.82 12.10
CA ASP A 118 12.16 2.17 13.42
C ASP A 118 13.58 2.05 13.98
N ALA A 119 14.59 1.97 13.11
CA ALA A 119 16.01 2.00 13.45
C ALA A 119 16.59 3.43 13.57
N GLY A 120 15.91 4.42 12.98
CA GLY A 120 16.38 5.80 12.89
C GLY A 120 16.15 6.67 14.13
N PRO A 121 16.64 7.93 14.11
CA PRO A 121 16.49 8.86 15.24
C PRO A 121 15.04 9.29 15.50
N MET A 122 14.15 9.06 14.54
CA MET A 122 12.72 9.38 14.63
C MET A 122 11.87 8.22 15.13
N ALA A 123 12.48 7.09 15.54
CA ALA A 123 11.76 5.91 16.00
C ALA A 123 10.80 6.23 17.16
N HIS A 124 9.57 5.77 17.04
CA HIS A 124 8.55 5.92 18.07
C HIS A 124 7.61 4.69 18.10
N PRO A 125 6.89 4.43 19.19
CA PRO A 125 5.89 3.37 19.16
C PRO A 125 4.69 3.78 18.27
N VAL A 126 3.85 2.81 17.89
CA VAL A 126 2.61 3.04 17.12
C VAL A 126 1.72 4.09 17.81
N ARG A 127 1.72 4.12 19.14
CA ARG A 127 1.14 5.22 19.93
C ARG A 127 2.25 6.03 20.61
N PRO A 128 2.70 7.16 20.01
CA PRO A 128 3.75 8.00 20.57
C PRO A 128 3.43 8.47 21.99
N HIS A 129 4.44 8.48 22.88
CA HIS A 129 4.29 8.97 24.26
C HIS A 129 4.35 10.50 24.37
N SER A 130 4.97 11.17 23.40
CA SER A 130 5.16 12.62 23.39
C SER A 130 5.31 13.12 21.97
N TYR A 131 4.94 14.37 21.73
CA TYR A 131 5.14 15.02 20.45
C TYR A 131 5.32 16.53 20.59
N ILE A 132 6.01 17.12 19.62
CA ILE A 132 6.12 18.58 19.48
C ILE A 132 5.08 19.06 18.48
N LYS A 133 5.02 18.42 17.31
CA LYS A 133 4.05 18.69 16.25
C LYS A 133 3.38 17.40 15.82
N VAL A 134 2.06 17.34 15.94
CA VAL A 134 1.29 16.13 15.67
C VAL A 134 1.41 15.69 14.20
N ASP A 135 1.52 16.65 13.28
CA ASP A 135 1.68 16.42 11.83
C ASP A 135 2.91 15.57 11.48
N ASN A 136 3.92 15.54 12.34
CA ASN A 136 5.13 14.74 12.12
C ASN A 136 4.84 13.23 12.14
N PHE A 137 3.67 12.81 12.63
CA PHE A 137 3.23 11.42 12.59
C PHE A 137 2.33 11.10 11.39
N TYR A 138 2.10 12.04 10.48
CA TYR A 138 1.13 11.90 9.37
C TYR A 138 1.74 12.12 7.98
N THR A 139 3.06 12.27 7.90
CA THR A 139 3.74 12.34 6.61
C THR A 139 3.81 10.94 6.00
N GLY A 140 3.73 10.85 4.67
CA GLY A 140 3.66 9.58 3.94
C GLY A 140 2.40 9.46 3.09
N LYS A 141 2.53 9.73 1.79
CA LYS A 141 1.61 9.21 0.77
C LYS A 141 2.47 8.62 -0.34
N ALA A 142 2.36 7.32 -0.56
CA ALA A 142 2.81 6.69 -1.79
C ALA A 142 1.80 7.00 -2.91
N SER A 143 2.28 7.45 -4.06
CA SER A 143 1.54 7.47 -5.32
C SER A 143 1.85 6.19 -6.09
N ASN A 144 0.85 5.31 -6.25
CA ASN A 144 0.95 4.17 -7.16
C ASN A 144 0.44 4.60 -8.53
N PHE A 145 1.34 5.02 -9.42
CA PHE A 145 1.01 5.16 -10.83
C PHE A 145 1.75 4.09 -11.66
N ALA A 146 1.01 3.41 -12.54
CA ALA A 146 1.52 2.50 -13.56
C ALA A 146 2.31 1.23 -13.13
N GLY A 147 2.31 0.83 -11.85
CA GLY A 147 3.08 -0.36 -11.42
C GLY A 147 4.59 -0.13 -11.43
N VAL A 148 5.02 1.12 -11.62
CA VAL A 148 6.37 1.58 -11.29
C VAL A 148 6.25 2.16 -9.88
N PHE A 149 6.94 1.56 -8.92
CA PHE A 149 7.04 2.10 -7.56
C PHE A 149 7.89 3.38 -7.60
N LEU A 150 7.31 4.49 -8.05
CA LEU A 150 7.83 5.84 -7.76
C LEU A 150 7.37 6.22 -6.35
N CYS A 151 8.04 5.65 -5.34
CA CYS A 151 7.88 6.10 -3.96
C CYS A 151 8.91 7.20 -3.70
N LEU A 152 8.47 8.46 -3.75
CA LEU A 152 9.32 9.61 -3.46
C LEU A 152 9.32 9.94 -1.96
N PHE A 153 10.52 9.83 -1.38
CA PHE A 153 11.13 10.66 -0.32
C PHE A 153 10.22 11.42 0.66
N PHE A 154 9.35 10.75 1.42
CA PHE A 154 8.83 11.34 2.66
C PHE A 154 8.60 10.26 3.73
N PRO A 155 8.85 10.56 5.02
CA PRO A 155 8.78 9.56 6.06
C PRO A 155 7.36 9.03 6.15
N PHE A 156 7.15 7.79 5.68
CA PHE A 156 6.02 6.94 5.97
C PHE A 156 5.76 6.92 7.48
N SER A 157 4.51 6.74 7.92
CA SER A 157 4.19 6.83 9.33
C SER A 157 4.13 5.47 10.00
N GLN A 158 4.92 5.30 11.07
CA GLN A 158 4.86 4.15 11.98
C GLN A 158 3.46 3.95 12.57
N VAL A 159 2.63 5.00 12.61
CA VAL A 159 1.25 4.93 13.08
C VAL A 159 0.34 4.19 12.09
N TYR A 160 0.61 4.28 10.79
CA TYR A 160 -0.26 3.73 9.74
C TYR A 160 0.10 2.30 9.36
N GLU A 161 1.30 2.09 8.81
CA GLU A 161 1.65 0.79 8.22
C GLU A 161 1.90 -0.25 9.32
N LYS A 162 2.76 0.06 10.29
CA LYS A 162 2.97 -0.80 11.46
C LYS A 162 1.70 -0.92 12.31
N GLY A 163 0.93 0.16 12.47
CA GLY A 163 -0.38 0.11 13.15
C GLY A 163 -1.37 -0.85 12.48
N ALA A 164 -1.44 -0.85 11.14
CA ALA A 164 -2.26 -1.80 10.39
C ALA A 164 -1.81 -3.25 10.58
N GLU A 165 -0.50 -3.50 10.70
CA GLU A 165 0.01 -4.83 11.04
C GLU A 165 -0.33 -5.25 12.48
N VAL A 166 -0.36 -4.32 13.44
CA VAL A 166 -0.86 -4.60 14.79
C VAL A 166 -2.34 -4.99 14.76
N VAL A 167 -3.16 -4.29 13.97
CA VAL A 167 -4.56 -4.66 13.75
C VAL A 167 -4.66 -6.04 13.09
N ARG A 168 -3.81 -6.33 12.09
CA ARG A 168 -3.75 -7.62 11.40
C ARG A 168 -3.38 -8.75 12.35
N MET A 169 -2.51 -8.53 13.33
CA MET A 169 -2.16 -9.53 14.34
C MET A 169 -3.38 -9.99 15.15
N TYR A 170 -4.30 -9.09 15.52
CA TYR A 170 -5.56 -9.52 16.14
C TYR A 170 -6.37 -10.43 15.22
N LYS A 171 -6.47 -10.09 13.92
CA LYS A 171 -7.19 -10.93 12.95
C LYS A 171 -6.51 -12.30 12.77
N THR A 172 -5.18 -12.37 12.82
CA THR A 172 -4.45 -13.64 12.80
C THR A 172 -4.76 -14.49 14.03
N LEU A 173 -4.82 -13.88 15.22
CA LEU A 173 -5.03 -14.57 16.49
C LEU A 173 -6.48 -15.01 16.71
N LEU A 174 -7.44 -14.15 16.33
CA LEU A 174 -8.87 -14.37 16.57
C LEU A 174 -9.59 -15.03 15.40
N GLY A 175 -8.93 -15.10 14.23
CA GLY A 175 -9.59 -15.39 12.97
C GLY A 175 -10.59 -14.31 12.56
N THR A 176 -11.19 -14.47 11.38
CA THR A 176 -12.15 -13.49 10.84
C THR A 176 -13.39 -13.34 11.72
N GLN A 177 -13.94 -14.45 12.23
CA GLN A 177 -15.14 -14.41 13.06
C GLN A 177 -14.88 -13.77 14.43
N GLY A 178 -13.78 -14.12 15.08
CA GLY A 178 -13.45 -13.55 16.39
C GLY A 178 -13.10 -12.06 16.30
N PHE A 179 -12.38 -11.65 15.25
CA PHE A 179 -12.14 -10.24 14.97
C PHE A 179 -13.45 -9.48 14.76
N ARG A 180 -14.42 -10.05 14.02
CA ARG A 180 -15.73 -9.41 13.83
C ARG A 180 -16.49 -9.24 15.13
N LYS A 181 -16.54 -10.27 15.98
CA LYS A 181 -17.14 -10.17 17.33
C LYS A 181 -16.50 -9.06 18.16
N GLY A 182 -15.18 -8.94 18.11
CA GLY A 182 -14.45 -7.86 18.79
C GLY A 182 -14.81 -6.47 18.26
N MET A 183 -14.96 -6.32 16.94
CA MET A 183 -15.45 -5.08 16.33
C MET A 183 -16.88 -4.75 16.75
N ASP A 184 -17.78 -5.74 16.77
CA ASP A 184 -19.17 -5.55 17.17
C ASP A 184 -19.25 -5.05 18.63
N LEU A 185 -18.51 -5.69 19.54
CA LEU A 185 -18.45 -5.28 20.94
C LEU A 185 -17.79 -3.90 21.13
N TYR A 186 -16.77 -3.58 20.33
CA TYR A 186 -16.11 -2.27 20.35
C TYR A 186 -17.12 -1.16 20.01
N PHE A 187 -17.89 -1.32 18.94
CA PHE A 187 -18.92 -0.34 18.57
C PHE A 187 -20.07 -0.30 19.58
N GLU A 188 -20.51 -1.44 20.12
CA GLU A 188 -21.53 -1.49 21.17
C GLU A 188 -21.12 -0.66 22.41
N ARG A 189 -19.85 -0.74 22.82
CA ARG A 189 -19.33 -0.02 23.99
C ARG A 189 -19.05 1.46 23.74
N HIS A 190 -18.63 1.80 22.53
CA HIS A 190 -17.91 3.07 22.29
C HIS A 190 -18.47 3.94 21.15
N ASP A 191 -19.62 3.59 20.56
CA ASP A 191 -20.23 4.46 19.55
C ASP A 191 -20.49 5.87 20.09
N GLY A 192 -20.11 6.89 19.29
CA GLY A 192 -20.20 8.29 19.66
C GLY A 192 -19.21 8.79 20.73
N GLN A 193 -18.16 8.01 21.07
CA GLN A 193 -17.14 8.36 22.06
C GLN A 193 -15.76 8.59 21.43
N ALA A 194 -14.88 9.30 22.15
CA ALA A 194 -13.44 9.35 21.87
C ALA A 194 -12.75 8.33 22.79
N VAL A 195 -12.02 7.39 22.20
CA VAL A 195 -11.49 6.21 22.91
C VAL A 195 -10.02 5.95 22.63
N THR A 196 -9.43 4.99 23.33
CA THR A 196 -8.01 4.67 23.34
C THR A 196 -7.68 3.35 22.63
N CYS A 197 -6.39 3.10 22.38
CA CYS A 197 -5.93 1.81 21.86
C CYS A 197 -6.23 0.66 22.83
N GLU A 198 -6.18 0.91 24.14
CA GLU A 198 -6.53 -0.07 25.17
C GLU A 198 -8.00 -0.45 25.15
N ASP A 199 -8.90 0.49 24.85
CA ASP A 199 -10.33 0.20 24.71
C ASP A 199 -10.57 -0.77 23.54
N PHE A 200 -9.87 -0.56 22.42
CA PHE A 200 -9.90 -1.48 21.27
C PHE A 200 -9.33 -2.87 21.63
N PHE A 201 -8.17 -2.93 22.30
CA PHE A 201 -7.61 -4.18 22.80
C PHE A 201 -8.57 -4.91 23.75
N ALA A 202 -9.19 -4.18 24.69
CA ALA A 202 -10.12 -4.73 25.66
C ALA A 202 -11.37 -5.32 24.99
N ALA A 203 -11.97 -4.61 24.01
CA ALA A 203 -13.10 -5.14 23.25
C ALA A 203 -12.73 -6.40 22.47
N MET A 204 -11.57 -6.42 21.81
CA MET A 204 -11.06 -7.61 21.09
C MET A 204 -10.86 -8.80 22.02
N ARG A 205 -10.28 -8.57 23.21
CA ARG A 205 -10.05 -9.60 24.23
C ARG A 205 -11.37 -10.16 24.77
N ASP A 206 -12.21 -9.26 25.28
CA ASP A 206 -13.42 -9.61 26.02
C ASP A 206 -14.46 -10.30 25.14
N ALA A 207 -14.56 -9.95 23.84
CA ALA A 207 -15.50 -10.57 22.92
C ALA A 207 -15.16 -12.03 22.55
N ASN A 208 -13.95 -12.47 22.86
CA ASN A 208 -13.41 -13.76 22.40
C ASN A 208 -12.97 -14.68 23.53
N ASP A 209 -13.14 -14.27 24.80
CA ASP A 209 -12.57 -14.94 25.97
C ASP A 209 -11.09 -15.31 25.77
N ALA A 210 -10.39 -14.50 24.96
CA ALA A 210 -9.04 -14.80 24.51
C ALA A 210 -8.06 -14.43 25.62
N GLY A 211 -7.22 -15.38 26.03
CA GLY A 211 -6.10 -15.16 26.92
C GLY A 211 -4.98 -14.38 26.23
N PHE A 212 -5.26 -13.19 25.70
CA PHE A 212 -4.21 -12.32 25.16
C PHE A 212 -3.21 -12.03 26.27
N ALA A 213 -1.96 -12.40 26.02
CA ALA A 213 -0.89 -12.09 26.94
C ALA A 213 -0.79 -10.55 27.08
N SER A 214 -0.64 -10.07 28.31
CA SER A 214 -0.58 -8.63 28.62
C SER A 214 0.55 -7.91 27.87
N ASN A 215 1.60 -8.63 27.48
CA ASN A 215 2.70 -8.13 26.67
C ASN A 215 2.32 -7.84 25.20
N PHE A 216 1.11 -8.15 24.73
CA PHE A 216 0.64 -7.69 23.42
C PHE A 216 0.59 -6.16 23.34
N LEU A 217 0.26 -5.47 24.45
CA LEU A 217 0.19 -4.01 24.50
C LEU A 217 1.56 -3.33 24.31
N LEU A 218 2.67 -4.08 24.39
CA LEU A 218 3.99 -3.57 24.01
C LEU A 218 4.02 -3.13 22.55
N TRP A 219 3.20 -3.69 21.65
CA TRP A 219 3.11 -3.21 20.26
C TRP A 219 2.62 -1.76 20.12
N TYR A 220 1.88 -1.24 21.11
CA TYR A 220 1.45 0.16 21.13
C TYR A 220 2.47 1.08 21.78
N SER A 221 3.39 0.57 22.60
CA SER A 221 4.23 1.38 23.50
C SER A 221 5.74 1.19 23.30
N GLN A 222 6.18 0.11 22.64
CA GLN A 222 7.59 -0.17 22.35
C GLN A 222 7.90 0.10 20.87
N ALA A 223 8.85 1.00 20.63
CA ALA A 223 9.40 1.33 19.32
C ALA A 223 10.41 0.27 18.86
N GLY A 224 10.73 0.26 17.57
CA GLY A 224 11.72 -0.63 16.98
C GLY A 224 11.11 -1.91 16.39
N THR A 225 11.93 -2.58 15.59
CA THR A 225 11.58 -3.82 14.88
C THR A 225 12.15 -5.02 15.64
N PRO A 226 11.32 -5.99 16.08
CA PRO A 226 11.82 -7.21 16.70
C PRO A 226 12.51 -8.11 15.67
N VAL A 227 13.69 -8.61 16.03
CA VAL A 227 14.40 -9.65 15.29
C VAL A 227 14.07 -10.99 15.93
N VAL A 228 13.48 -11.90 15.14
CA VAL A 228 13.15 -13.27 15.57
C VAL A 228 14.13 -14.25 14.93
N LYS A 229 14.88 -14.99 15.77
CA LYS A 229 15.76 -16.07 15.33
C LYS A 229 15.07 -17.41 15.58
N ALA A 230 15.02 -18.25 14.54
CA ALA A 230 14.45 -19.58 14.62
C ALA A 230 15.52 -20.64 14.30
N THR A 231 15.60 -21.67 15.12
CA THR A 231 16.44 -22.86 14.87
C THR A 231 15.57 -24.11 14.86
N SER A 232 15.78 -25.00 13.90
CA SER A 232 15.00 -26.22 13.75
C SER A 232 15.80 -27.48 14.07
N SER A 233 15.13 -28.51 14.56
CA SER A 233 15.67 -29.87 14.64
C SER A 233 14.59 -30.90 14.31
N TYR A 234 14.95 -31.98 13.63
CA TYR A 234 14.04 -33.08 13.33
C TYR A 234 14.54 -34.38 13.96
N ASN A 235 13.67 -35.07 14.69
CA ASN A 235 13.91 -36.41 15.21
C ASN A 235 13.17 -37.43 14.32
N ALA A 236 13.92 -38.27 13.62
CA ALA A 236 13.38 -39.27 12.70
C ALA A 236 12.68 -40.43 13.43
N ASP A 237 13.17 -40.83 14.61
CA ASP A 237 12.61 -41.95 15.38
C ASP A 237 11.24 -41.61 15.96
N THR A 238 11.07 -40.35 16.41
CA THR A 238 9.81 -39.86 16.98
C THR A 238 8.96 -39.06 16.00
N HIS A 239 9.40 -38.94 14.74
CA HIS A 239 8.77 -38.12 13.71
C HIS A 239 8.40 -36.70 14.20
N THR A 240 9.29 -36.08 14.97
CA THR A 240 9.03 -34.80 15.63
C THR A 240 9.90 -33.70 15.03
N PHE A 241 9.26 -32.67 14.50
CA PHE A 241 9.92 -31.43 14.08
C PHE A 241 9.78 -30.37 15.17
N ALA A 242 10.90 -29.85 15.66
CA ALA A 242 10.93 -28.84 16.70
C ALA A 242 11.50 -27.52 16.17
N LEU A 243 10.85 -26.41 16.52
CA LEU A 243 11.31 -25.05 16.26
C LEU A 243 11.56 -24.36 17.60
N LYS A 244 12.77 -23.84 17.77
CA LYS A 244 13.14 -22.99 18.90
C LYS A 244 13.24 -21.55 18.42
N PHE A 245 12.49 -20.66 19.06
CA PHE A 245 12.49 -19.24 18.76
C PHE A 245 13.23 -18.45 19.85
N SER A 246 13.88 -17.38 19.45
CA SER A 246 14.34 -16.31 20.33
C SER A 246 14.03 -14.97 19.67
N GLN A 247 13.82 -13.93 20.47
CA GLN A 247 13.53 -12.59 19.96
C GLN A 247 14.39 -11.56 20.69
N GLU A 248 14.73 -10.49 19.98
CA GLU A 248 15.38 -9.31 20.54
C GLU A 248 14.86 -8.06 19.84
N VAL A 249 14.84 -6.94 20.56
CA VAL A 249 14.54 -5.62 20.00
C VAL A 249 15.72 -4.71 20.35
N ALA A 250 16.30 -4.06 19.35
CA ALA A 250 17.40 -3.14 19.59
C ALA A 250 16.93 -1.90 20.39
N PRO A 251 17.79 -1.31 21.24
CA PRO A 251 17.51 -0.03 21.88
C PRO A 251 17.17 1.06 20.84
N THR A 252 16.19 1.91 21.16
CA THR A 252 15.82 3.06 20.31
C THR A 252 15.90 4.36 21.13
N PRO A 253 15.93 5.54 20.49
CA PRO A 253 15.84 6.82 21.21
C PRO A 253 14.68 6.84 22.21
N GLY A 254 14.97 7.24 23.46
CA GLY A 254 14.00 7.27 24.56
C GLY A 254 13.57 5.91 25.12
N GLN A 255 14.04 4.78 24.57
CA GLN A 255 13.73 3.43 25.04
C GLN A 255 14.99 2.54 25.02
N PRO A 256 15.90 2.71 25.98
CA PRO A 256 17.15 1.94 26.04
C PRO A 256 16.94 0.48 26.47
N VAL A 257 15.84 0.21 27.18
CA VAL A 257 15.46 -1.13 27.66
C VAL A 257 14.25 -1.60 26.86
N LYS A 258 14.27 -2.87 26.43
CA LYS A 258 13.23 -3.49 25.61
C LYS A 258 12.77 -4.80 26.25
N GLU A 259 11.48 -5.05 26.15
CA GLU A 259 10.83 -6.26 26.64
C GLU A 259 10.42 -7.19 25.49
N PRO A 260 10.37 -8.51 25.69
CA PRO A 260 9.88 -9.46 24.69
C PRO A 260 8.42 -9.21 24.32
N MET A 261 8.18 -9.03 23.02
CA MET A 261 6.86 -8.72 22.47
C MET A 261 6.08 -10.01 22.17
N PHE A 262 4.75 -9.93 22.17
CA PHE A 262 3.92 -11.05 21.74
C PHE A 262 3.92 -11.14 20.21
N ILE A 263 4.53 -12.17 19.62
CA ILE A 263 4.67 -12.31 18.17
C ILE A 263 3.87 -13.53 17.69
N PRO A 264 2.76 -13.35 16.92
CA PRO A 264 2.07 -14.47 16.31
C PRO A 264 2.93 -15.07 15.18
N VAL A 265 3.28 -16.35 15.30
CA VAL A 265 4.08 -17.06 14.30
C VAL A 265 3.20 -18.07 13.57
N ALA A 266 2.95 -17.83 12.28
CA ALA A 266 2.27 -18.77 11.39
C ALA A 266 3.30 -19.70 10.75
N VAL A 267 3.08 -21.01 10.83
CA VAL A 267 3.96 -22.04 10.25
C VAL A 267 3.17 -23.03 9.40
N GLY A 268 3.80 -23.49 8.33
CA GLY A 268 3.36 -24.62 7.52
C GLY A 268 4.57 -25.50 7.20
N LEU A 269 4.37 -26.81 7.10
CA LEU A 269 5.40 -27.75 6.68
C LEU A 269 5.07 -28.25 5.28
N LEU A 270 6.07 -28.36 4.41
CA LEU A 270 5.91 -28.86 3.06
C LEU A 270 6.68 -30.18 2.89
N ASP A 271 6.04 -31.14 2.25
CA ASP A 271 6.66 -32.40 1.88
C ASP A 271 7.63 -32.16 0.72
N SER A 272 8.90 -32.47 0.94
CA SER A 272 9.96 -32.21 -0.03
C SER A 272 9.79 -32.96 -1.37
N SER A 273 9.05 -34.06 -1.38
CA SER A 273 8.86 -34.89 -2.58
C SER A 273 7.65 -34.47 -3.42
N THR A 274 6.59 -33.99 -2.76
CA THR A 274 5.31 -33.65 -3.41
C THR A 274 5.05 -32.15 -3.48
N GLY A 275 5.77 -31.34 -2.69
CA GLY A 275 5.53 -29.91 -2.52
C GLY A 275 4.20 -29.58 -1.84
N LYS A 276 3.53 -30.56 -1.23
CA LYS A 276 2.22 -30.40 -0.56
C LYS A 276 2.39 -30.17 0.94
N ASP A 277 1.40 -29.55 1.56
CA ASP A 277 1.36 -29.36 3.01
C ASP A 277 1.41 -30.70 3.75
N ILE A 278 2.31 -30.81 4.74
CA ILE A 278 2.35 -31.93 5.67
C ILE A 278 1.33 -31.66 6.78
N PRO A 279 0.35 -32.55 6.96
CA PRO A 279 -0.60 -32.41 8.05
C PRO A 279 0.06 -32.63 9.40
N LEU A 280 -0.20 -31.73 10.35
CA LEU A 280 0.27 -31.86 11.72
C LEU A 280 -0.76 -32.63 12.54
N SER A 281 -0.31 -33.57 13.38
CA SER A 281 -1.17 -34.36 14.28
C SER A 281 -1.33 -33.70 15.64
N SER A 282 -0.28 -33.04 16.12
CA SER A 282 -0.25 -32.34 17.40
C SER A 282 0.78 -31.22 17.40
N VAL A 283 0.51 -30.18 18.18
CA VAL A 283 1.41 -29.03 18.36
C VAL A 283 1.68 -28.88 19.85
N TYR A 284 2.96 -28.77 20.20
CA TYR A 284 3.43 -28.59 21.57
C TYR A 284 4.17 -27.25 21.71
N HIS A 285 4.08 -26.65 22.88
CA HIS A 285 4.87 -25.50 23.29
C HIS A 285 5.44 -25.76 24.68
N ASP A 286 6.77 -25.74 24.78
CA ASP A 286 7.53 -26.04 26.00
C ASP A 286 7.05 -27.33 26.70
N GLY A 287 6.85 -28.37 25.90
CA GLY A 287 6.38 -29.69 26.37
C GLY A 287 4.88 -29.77 26.68
N THR A 288 4.14 -28.66 26.62
CA THR A 288 2.69 -28.62 26.82
C THR A 288 1.96 -28.78 25.50
N LEU A 289 1.00 -29.70 25.42
CA LEU A 289 0.15 -29.88 24.24
C LEU A 289 -0.74 -28.63 24.06
N LEU A 290 -0.49 -27.86 23.00
CA LEU A 290 -1.33 -26.72 22.63
C LEU A 290 -2.57 -27.14 21.85
N GLN A 291 -2.40 -28.07 20.92
CA GLN A 291 -3.49 -28.51 20.05
C GLN A 291 -3.30 -29.96 19.63
N SER A 292 -4.35 -30.76 19.79
CA SER A 292 -4.47 -32.08 19.16
C SER A 292 -5.34 -31.95 17.92
N ILE A 293 -4.83 -32.34 16.75
CA ILE A 293 -5.56 -32.25 15.48
C ILE A 293 -6.17 -33.63 15.22
N SER A 294 -7.50 -33.76 15.30
CA SER A 294 -8.18 -35.03 15.08
C SER A 294 -8.17 -35.41 13.59
N SER A 295 -8.11 -36.72 13.31
CA SER A 295 -7.98 -37.29 11.97
C SER A 295 -9.10 -36.94 10.98
N ASN A 296 -10.24 -36.43 11.47
CA ASN A 296 -11.36 -35.99 10.62
C ASN A 296 -11.32 -34.50 10.25
N ASN A 297 -10.39 -33.72 10.83
CA ASN A 297 -10.21 -32.27 10.59
C ASN A 297 -8.73 -31.95 10.27
N ILE A 298 -8.11 -32.78 9.44
CA ILE A 298 -6.76 -32.55 8.93
C ILE A 298 -6.81 -31.38 7.94
N GLN A 299 -6.70 -30.16 8.45
CA GLN A 299 -6.50 -28.94 7.66
C GLN A 299 -5.03 -28.51 7.85
N PRO A 300 -4.34 -28.04 6.80
CA PRO A 300 -3.07 -27.34 6.97
C PRO A 300 -3.26 -26.19 7.96
N LEU A 301 -2.37 -26.05 8.94
CA LEU A 301 -2.45 -24.95 9.93
C LEU A 301 -2.42 -23.58 9.23
N PHE A 302 -1.60 -23.45 8.19
CA PHE A 302 -1.64 -22.36 7.21
C PHE A 302 -1.15 -22.91 5.86
N SER A 303 -1.97 -22.83 4.81
CA SER A 303 -1.53 -23.12 3.44
C SER A 303 -1.24 -21.79 2.73
N THR A 304 0.03 -21.58 2.36
CA THR A 304 0.36 -20.53 1.39
C THR A 304 0.47 -21.19 0.04
N VAL A 305 -0.67 -21.42 -0.62
CA VAL A 305 -0.64 -21.78 -2.03
C VAL A 305 -0.24 -20.53 -2.80
N LEU A 306 1.03 -20.44 -3.17
CA LEU A 306 1.51 -19.44 -4.14
C LEU A 306 0.87 -19.78 -5.49
N ARG A 307 -0.28 -19.15 -5.78
CA ARG A 307 -0.86 -19.22 -7.12
C ARG A 307 0.03 -18.42 -8.06
N LEU A 308 0.62 -19.10 -9.04
CA LEU A 308 1.41 -18.50 -10.13
C LEU A 308 0.51 -17.71 -11.09
N THR A 309 -0.07 -16.64 -10.57
CA THR A 309 -0.81 -15.64 -11.34
C THR A 309 0.18 -14.69 -12.02
N LYS A 310 -0.21 -14.05 -13.13
CA LYS A 310 0.68 -13.14 -13.86
C LYS A 310 1.14 -11.97 -12.97
N GLU A 311 0.27 -11.48 -12.10
CA GLU A 311 0.60 -10.45 -11.11
C GLU A 311 1.66 -10.94 -10.11
N PHE A 312 1.52 -12.18 -9.61
CA PHE A 312 2.51 -12.77 -8.70
C PHE A 312 3.87 -12.94 -9.39
N ILE A 313 3.88 -13.39 -10.64
CA ILE A 313 5.12 -13.53 -11.41
C ILE A 313 5.76 -12.16 -11.61
N ALA A 314 4.97 -11.13 -11.97
CA ALA A 314 5.50 -9.77 -12.14
C ALA A 314 6.13 -9.24 -10.84
N GLU A 315 5.47 -9.46 -9.70
CA GLU A 315 6.00 -9.08 -8.40
C GLU A 315 7.27 -9.87 -8.04
N ALA A 316 7.29 -11.19 -8.28
CA ALA A 316 8.45 -12.05 -8.03
C ALA A 316 9.65 -11.72 -8.94
N MET A 317 9.42 -11.13 -10.12
CA MET A 317 10.45 -10.63 -11.02
C MET A 317 10.99 -9.25 -10.61
N THR A 318 10.31 -8.55 -9.71
CA THR A 318 10.73 -7.22 -9.25
C THR A 318 11.89 -7.38 -8.27
N LEU A 319 13.06 -6.82 -8.63
CA LEU A 319 14.22 -6.82 -7.74
C LEU A 319 13.92 -5.98 -6.49
N PRO A 320 14.47 -6.36 -5.32
CA PRO A 320 14.44 -5.53 -4.11
C PRO A 320 14.83 -4.08 -4.41
N GLY A 321 14.21 -3.16 -3.66
CA GLY A 321 14.59 -1.74 -3.71
C GLY A 321 15.99 -1.52 -3.16
N GLU A 322 16.65 -0.43 -3.55
CA GLU A 322 17.99 -0.10 -3.02
C GLU A 322 17.95 0.10 -1.50
N GLU A 323 16.88 0.73 -0.98
CA GLU A 323 16.65 0.88 0.47
C GLU A 323 16.52 -0.47 1.19
N GLU A 324 15.82 -1.45 0.60
CA GLU A 324 15.70 -2.80 1.16
C GLU A 324 17.07 -3.46 1.34
N ILE A 325 17.91 -3.33 0.32
CA ILE A 325 19.25 -3.90 0.32
C ILE A 325 20.13 -3.16 1.33
N MET A 326 20.06 -1.84 1.39
CA MET A 326 20.80 -1.04 2.37
C MET A 326 20.42 -1.37 3.82
N ASP A 327 19.15 -1.67 4.10
CA ASP A 327 18.69 -2.08 5.45
C ASP A 327 19.24 -3.45 5.87
N MET A 328 19.60 -4.31 4.90
CA MET A 328 20.27 -5.59 5.16
C MET A 328 21.78 -5.44 5.42
N MET A 329 22.35 -4.24 5.24
CA MET A 329 23.78 -3.97 5.41
C MET A 329 24.07 -3.37 6.78
N GLU A 330 25.22 -3.71 7.35
CA GLU A 330 25.69 -3.08 8.60
C GLU A 330 26.01 -1.59 8.41
N ALA A 331 26.55 -1.24 7.25
CA ALA A 331 26.80 0.14 6.83
C ALA A 331 26.22 0.34 5.42
N ALA A 332 25.31 1.29 5.28
CA ALA A 332 24.70 1.60 3.99
C ALA A 332 25.73 2.18 3.01
N ASP A 333 25.81 1.59 1.83
CA ASP A 333 26.63 2.07 0.71
C ASP A 333 25.74 2.15 -0.55
N PRO A 334 25.15 3.33 -0.82
CA PRO A 334 24.20 3.48 -1.92
C PRO A 334 24.84 3.22 -3.29
N ASP A 335 26.11 3.59 -3.46
CA ASP A 335 26.83 3.40 -4.73
C ASP A 335 27.06 1.91 -5.01
N ALA A 336 27.49 1.15 -3.99
CA ALA A 336 27.69 -0.29 -4.12
C ALA A 336 26.37 -1.03 -4.37
N VAL A 337 25.30 -0.66 -3.67
CA VAL A 337 23.97 -1.24 -3.85
C VAL A 337 23.43 -0.95 -5.26
N HIS A 338 23.53 0.30 -5.70
CA HIS A 338 23.12 0.70 -7.05
C HIS A 338 23.89 -0.10 -8.11
N ALA A 339 25.23 -0.15 -8.00
CA ALA A 339 26.08 -0.89 -8.94
C ALA A 339 25.74 -2.38 -9.00
N ALA A 340 25.54 -3.03 -7.84
CA ALA A 340 25.18 -4.45 -7.76
C ALA A 340 23.79 -4.71 -8.37
N ARG A 341 22.81 -3.86 -8.08
CA ARG A 341 21.44 -3.96 -8.60
C ARG A 341 21.40 -3.74 -10.12
N ALA A 342 22.13 -2.74 -10.62
CA ALA A 342 22.27 -2.48 -12.04
C ALA A 342 22.94 -3.66 -12.78
N PHE A 343 23.99 -4.24 -12.19
CA PHE A 343 24.66 -5.43 -12.72
C PHE A 343 23.72 -6.63 -12.82
N ILE A 344 23.00 -6.97 -11.74
CA ILE A 344 22.05 -8.10 -11.72
C ILE A 344 20.94 -7.88 -12.76
N ARG A 345 20.37 -6.68 -12.83
CA ARG A 345 19.34 -6.33 -13.82
C ARG A 345 19.84 -6.58 -15.24
N LYS A 346 21.07 -6.15 -15.55
CA LYS A 346 21.68 -6.32 -16.86
C LYS A 346 21.99 -7.78 -17.19
N GLU A 347 22.51 -8.54 -16.24
CA GLU A 347 22.78 -9.96 -16.44
C GLU A 347 21.51 -10.77 -16.66
N LEU A 348 20.44 -10.49 -15.90
CA LEU A 348 19.13 -11.12 -16.11
C LEU A 348 18.56 -10.76 -17.48
N ALA A 349 18.61 -9.49 -17.88
CA ALA A 349 18.15 -9.03 -19.19
C ALA A 349 18.91 -9.72 -20.34
N SER A 350 20.23 -9.86 -20.20
CA SER A 350 21.08 -10.53 -21.19
C SER A 350 20.80 -12.03 -21.27
N GLN A 351 20.73 -12.73 -20.14
CA GLN A 351 20.58 -14.19 -20.11
C GLN A 351 19.16 -14.67 -20.44
N LEU A 352 18.13 -13.89 -20.07
CA LEU A 352 16.71 -14.22 -20.27
C LEU A 352 16.08 -13.41 -21.42
N LYS A 353 16.90 -12.91 -22.34
CA LYS A 353 16.47 -12.00 -23.41
C LYS A 353 15.32 -12.57 -24.24
N SER A 354 15.40 -13.83 -24.62
CA SER A 354 14.35 -14.51 -25.41
C SER A 354 13.03 -14.61 -24.63
N GLU A 355 13.12 -14.93 -23.36
CA GLU A 355 12.00 -15.12 -22.45
C GLU A 355 11.30 -13.79 -22.15
N PHE A 356 12.06 -12.73 -21.93
CA PHE A 356 11.50 -11.38 -21.76
C PHE A 356 10.85 -10.86 -23.03
N LEU A 357 11.49 -11.03 -24.19
CA LEU A 357 10.89 -10.64 -25.46
C LEU A 357 9.58 -11.40 -25.72
N SER A 358 9.59 -12.73 -25.54
CA SER A 358 8.39 -13.55 -25.68
C SER A 358 7.31 -13.15 -24.67
N THR A 359 7.69 -12.80 -23.44
CA THR A 359 6.76 -12.32 -22.40
C THR A 359 6.10 -11.02 -22.82
N VAL A 360 6.85 -10.05 -23.34
CA VAL A 360 6.30 -8.79 -23.86
C VAL A 360 5.33 -9.05 -25.00
N GLU A 361 5.72 -9.88 -25.98
CA GLU A 361 4.90 -10.21 -27.15
C GLU A 361 3.60 -10.93 -26.77
N ASN A 362 3.69 -11.98 -25.95
CA ASN A 362 2.53 -12.79 -25.51
C ASN A 362 1.57 -12.03 -24.61
N ASN A 363 2.03 -10.94 -24.00
CA ASN A 363 1.21 -10.08 -23.16
C ASN A 363 0.90 -8.74 -23.84
N ARG A 364 1.21 -8.53 -25.12
CA ARG A 364 0.76 -7.36 -25.87
C ARG A 364 -0.74 -7.49 -26.19
N SER A 365 -1.46 -6.37 -26.20
CA SER A 365 -2.85 -6.34 -26.66
C SER A 365 -3.14 -5.04 -27.38
N SER A 366 -3.87 -5.13 -28.49
CA SER A 366 -4.43 -3.99 -29.23
C SER A 366 -5.90 -3.75 -28.88
N GLU A 367 -6.46 -4.49 -27.93
CA GLU A 367 -7.84 -4.33 -27.48
C GLU A 367 -8.04 -2.98 -26.78
N ALA A 368 -9.29 -2.53 -26.73
CA ALA A 368 -9.66 -1.35 -25.96
C ALA A 368 -9.30 -1.54 -24.48
N TYR A 369 -8.86 -0.47 -23.83
CA TYR A 369 -8.50 -0.51 -22.42
C TYR A 369 -9.70 -0.90 -21.55
N VAL A 370 -9.51 -1.94 -20.73
CA VAL A 370 -10.46 -2.34 -19.68
C VAL A 370 -9.73 -2.40 -18.34
N PHE A 371 -10.34 -1.79 -17.33
CA PHE A 371 -9.89 -1.88 -15.94
C PHE A 371 -10.52 -3.12 -15.29
N ASN A 372 -9.77 -4.23 -15.29
CA ASN A 372 -10.09 -5.45 -14.56
C ASN A 372 -8.80 -6.19 -14.17
N HIS A 373 -8.91 -7.19 -13.29
CA HIS A 373 -7.74 -7.93 -12.77
C HIS A 373 -6.93 -8.61 -13.88
N PRO A 374 -7.51 -9.44 -14.77
CA PRO A 374 -6.72 -10.13 -15.81
C PRO A 374 -5.92 -9.20 -16.72
N ASN A 375 -6.50 -8.06 -17.12
CA ASN A 375 -5.80 -7.09 -17.95
C ASN A 375 -4.72 -6.32 -17.18
N THR A 376 -4.96 -6.03 -15.90
CA THR A 376 -3.95 -5.41 -15.03
C THR A 376 -2.76 -6.35 -14.83
N ALA A 377 -3.02 -7.64 -14.62
CA ALA A 377 -2.02 -8.70 -14.58
C ALA A 377 -1.14 -8.78 -15.81
N ARG A 378 -1.79 -8.81 -16.98
CA ARG A 378 -1.14 -8.85 -18.28
C ARG A 378 -0.20 -7.66 -18.43
N ARG A 379 -0.68 -6.45 -18.17
CA ARG A 379 0.12 -5.22 -18.28
C ARG A 379 1.29 -5.21 -17.31
N ALA A 380 1.07 -5.60 -16.05
CA ALA A 380 2.15 -5.68 -15.06
C ALA A 380 3.27 -6.61 -15.51
N LEU A 381 2.93 -7.84 -15.93
CA LEU A 381 3.90 -8.82 -16.42
C LEU A 381 4.61 -8.38 -17.72
N LYS A 382 3.88 -7.74 -18.65
CA LYS A 382 4.45 -7.17 -19.87
C LYS A 382 5.46 -6.06 -19.53
N ASN A 383 5.07 -5.13 -18.68
CA ASN A 383 5.85 -3.92 -18.39
C ASN A 383 7.14 -4.26 -17.64
N ILE A 384 7.12 -5.19 -16.68
CA ILE A 384 8.34 -5.61 -15.96
C ILE A 384 9.32 -6.38 -16.86
N ALA A 385 8.82 -7.05 -17.90
CA ALA A 385 9.62 -7.76 -18.89
C ALA A 385 10.17 -6.85 -20.01
N LEU A 386 9.82 -5.55 -20.01
CA LEU A 386 10.30 -4.61 -21.03
C LEU A 386 11.75 -4.22 -20.76
N ASP A 387 12.66 -4.73 -21.59
CA ASP A 387 14.09 -4.43 -21.51
C ASP A 387 14.39 -2.99 -22.02
N PRO A 388 14.91 -2.09 -21.16
CA PRO A 388 15.26 -0.73 -21.56
C PRO A 388 16.41 -0.67 -22.57
N GLU A 389 17.29 -1.67 -22.66
CA GLU A 389 18.41 -1.66 -23.63
C GLU A 389 17.91 -1.90 -25.08
N ILE A 390 16.69 -2.42 -25.26
CA ILE A 390 16.08 -2.62 -26.58
C ILE A 390 15.25 -1.39 -26.97
N THR A 391 15.92 -0.26 -27.23
CA THR A 391 15.26 1.04 -27.50
C THR A 391 14.19 0.97 -28.59
N LYS A 392 14.39 0.17 -29.65
CA LYS A 392 13.39 -0.01 -30.73
C LYS A 392 12.09 -0.65 -30.23
N LEU A 393 12.19 -1.62 -29.32
CA LEU A 393 11.02 -2.27 -28.72
C LEU A 393 10.29 -1.29 -27.80
N ALA A 394 11.01 -0.62 -26.91
CA ALA A 394 10.41 0.36 -26.01
C ALA A 394 9.73 1.51 -26.78
N LEU A 395 10.36 2.03 -27.85
CA LEU A 395 9.73 3.02 -28.74
C LEU A 395 8.48 2.49 -29.43
N HIS A 396 8.47 1.23 -29.86
CA HIS A 396 7.27 0.60 -30.43
C HIS A 396 6.14 0.53 -29.39
N GLU A 397 6.44 0.09 -28.17
CA GLU A 397 5.45 0.04 -27.08
C GLU A 397 4.94 1.44 -26.71
N TYR A 398 5.80 2.45 -26.65
CA TYR A 398 5.41 3.83 -26.37
C TYR A 398 4.44 4.40 -27.42
N ASN A 399 4.76 4.19 -28.71
CA ASN A 399 3.99 4.74 -29.83
C ASN A 399 2.66 4.01 -30.06
N THR A 400 2.58 2.73 -29.69
CA THR A 400 1.38 1.90 -29.92
C THR A 400 0.50 1.74 -28.67
N ALA A 401 0.95 2.23 -27.51
CA ALA A 401 0.19 2.15 -26.28
C ALA A 401 -1.19 2.83 -26.41
N THR A 402 -2.23 2.11 -25.99
CA THR A 402 -3.63 2.58 -26.00
C THR A 402 -4.07 3.18 -24.67
N ASN A 403 -3.19 3.17 -23.67
CA ASN A 403 -3.46 3.63 -22.31
C ASN A 403 -2.18 4.13 -21.63
N MET A 404 -2.37 4.93 -20.59
CA MET A 404 -1.27 5.56 -19.85
C MET A 404 -0.36 4.54 -19.14
N THR A 405 -0.89 3.43 -18.62
CA THR A 405 -0.07 2.42 -17.93
C THR A 405 1.00 1.82 -18.83
N GLU A 406 0.67 1.50 -20.08
CA GLU A 406 1.64 0.96 -21.04
C GLU A 406 2.53 2.06 -21.63
N GLN A 407 1.96 3.24 -21.94
CA GLN A 407 2.74 4.35 -22.49
C GLN A 407 3.80 4.85 -21.49
N PHE A 408 3.44 5.02 -20.23
CA PHE A 408 4.34 5.50 -19.19
C PHE A 408 5.40 4.47 -18.82
N ALA A 409 5.09 3.17 -18.80
CA ALA A 409 6.09 2.13 -18.59
C ALA A 409 7.15 2.11 -19.71
N ALA A 410 6.73 2.28 -20.97
CA ALA A 410 7.64 2.41 -22.09
C ALA A 410 8.45 3.72 -22.03
N LEU A 411 7.83 4.84 -21.65
CA LEU A 411 8.53 6.10 -21.38
C LEU A 411 9.61 5.92 -20.32
N ALA A 412 9.28 5.27 -19.19
CA ALA A 412 10.21 5.02 -18.10
C ALA A 412 11.39 4.14 -18.53
N ALA A 413 11.14 3.10 -19.34
CA ALA A 413 12.22 2.27 -19.90
C ALA A 413 13.17 3.08 -20.81
N ILE A 414 12.63 4.00 -21.62
CA ILE A 414 13.45 4.85 -22.49
C ILE A 414 14.19 5.94 -21.70
N ALA A 415 13.55 6.52 -20.68
CA ALA A 415 14.08 7.61 -19.86
C ALA A 415 15.35 7.24 -19.07
N GLN A 416 15.66 5.96 -18.93
CA GLN A 416 16.89 5.47 -18.31
C GLN A 416 18.09 5.43 -19.27
N ASN A 417 17.90 5.73 -20.56
CA ASN A 417 18.95 5.75 -21.55
C ASN A 417 19.22 7.17 -22.05
N SER A 418 20.48 7.56 -22.20
CA SER A 418 20.83 8.82 -22.86
C SER A 418 20.68 8.74 -24.37
N GLY A 419 20.24 9.83 -25.02
CA GLY A 419 20.30 9.99 -26.48
C GLY A 419 19.02 10.53 -27.09
N LYS A 420 18.99 10.62 -28.42
CA LYS A 420 17.88 11.27 -29.14
C LYS A 420 16.50 10.67 -28.84
N ALA A 421 16.40 9.34 -28.70
CA ALA A 421 15.14 8.69 -28.38
C ALA A 421 14.56 9.16 -27.03
N HIS A 422 15.42 9.36 -26.02
CA HIS A 422 15.05 9.87 -24.71
C HIS A 422 14.50 11.30 -24.79
N ASP A 423 15.24 12.20 -25.44
CA ASP A 423 14.83 13.60 -25.55
C ASP A 423 13.52 13.74 -26.32
N ASP A 424 13.37 12.99 -27.42
CA ASP A 424 12.19 13.02 -28.28
C ASP A 424 10.94 12.51 -27.53
N VAL A 425 11.02 11.41 -26.77
CA VAL A 425 9.84 10.88 -26.04
C VAL A 425 9.46 11.72 -24.83
N LEU A 426 10.42 12.30 -24.11
CA LEU A 426 10.11 13.19 -22.99
C LEU A 426 9.43 14.47 -23.48
N ALA A 427 9.93 15.05 -24.58
CA ALA A 427 9.32 16.22 -25.21
C ALA A 427 7.95 15.91 -25.79
N ASP A 428 7.79 14.78 -26.50
CA ASP A 428 6.51 14.32 -27.04
C ASP A 428 5.48 14.11 -25.92
N PHE A 429 5.86 13.42 -24.83
CA PHE A 429 4.97 13.17 -23.71
C PHE A 429 4.52 14.47 -23.05
N TYR A 430 5.46 15.40 -22.78
CA TYR A 430 5.11 16.71 -22.23
C TYR A 430 4.21 17.51 -23.19
N SER A 431 4.49 17.52 -24.49
CA SER A 431 3.67 18.24 -25.47
C SER A 431 2.22 17.77 -25.46
N LYS A 432 1.99 16.46 -25.26
CA LYS A 432 0.67 15.85 -25.16
C LYS A 432 -0.02 16.17 -23.84
N TRP A 433 0.72 16.13 -22.73
CA TRP A 433 0.13 16.08 -21.38
C TRP A 433 0.36 17.32 -20.51
N HIS A 434 1.04 18.37 -21.00
CA HIS A 434 1.38 19.58 -20.23
C HIS A 434 0.18 20.27 -19.55
N HIS A 435 -1.04 20.04 -20.05
CA HIS A 435 -2.27 20.60 -19.50
C HIS A 435 -2.85 19.78 -18.34
N ASP A 436 -2.40 18.54 -18.12
CA ASP A 436 -2.81 17.69 -17.00
C ASP A 436 -1.74 17.69 -15.90
N PHE A 437 -2.01 18.44 -14.83
CA PHE A 437 -1.05 18.67 -13.75
C PHE A 437 -0.58 17.39 -13.05
N LEU A 438 -1.43 16.37 -12.94
CA LEU A 438 -1.05 15.11 -12.29
C LEU A 438 -0.09 14.33 -13.18
N VAL A 439 -0.38 14.25 -14.48
CA VAL A 439 0.49 13.57 -15.45
C VAL A 439 1.85 14.27 -15.56
N VAL A 440 1.89 15.61 -15.51
CA VAL A 440 3.15 16.36 -15.49
C VAL A 440 3.96 16.10 -14.23
N SER A 441 3.31 15.88 -13.08
CA SER A 441 4.01 15.57 -11.83
C SER A 441 4.75 14.22 -11.95
N GLU A 442 4.11 13.21 -12.53
CA GLU A 442 4.75 11.91 -12.82
C GLU A 442 5.91 12.05 -13.83
N TRP A 443 5.77 12.91 -14.83
CA TRP A 443 6.84 13.20 -15.80
C TRP A 443 8.06 13.91 -15.16
N LEU A 444 7.84 14.82 -14.21
CA LEU A 444 8.91 15.46 -13.43
C LEU A 444 9.61 14.43 -12.54
N ALA A 445 8.82 13.62 -11.83
CA ALA A 445 9.30 12.57 -10.95
C ALA A 445 10.16 11.53 -11.70
N LEU A 446 9.72 11.09 -12.88
CA LEU A 446 10.49 10.16 -13.71
C LEU A 446 11.87 10.71 -14.07
N GLN A 447 11.97 11.99 -14.45
CA GLN A 447 13.26 12.60 -14.76
C GLN A 447 14.13 12.80 -13.51
N ALA A 448 13.52 13.13 -12.37
CA ALA A 448 14.26 13.24 -11.11
C ALA A 448 14.88 11.91 -10.65
N MET A 449 14.30 10.77 -11.06
CA MET A 449 14.76 9.42 -10.75
C MET A 449 15.61 8.77 -11.87
N SER A 450 16.11 9.56 -12.81
CA SER A 450 16.97 9.03 -13.89
C SER A 450 18.37 8.66 -13.35
N ASP A 451 18.84 7.48 -13.75
CA ASP A 451 20.18 6.96 -13.44
C ASP A 451 21.28 7.58 -14.36
N ILE A 452 20.92 8.50 -15.25
CA ILE A 452 21.87 9.12 -16.19
C ILE A 452 22.89 9.97 -15.42
N PRO A 453 24.22 9.77 -15.64
CA PRO A 453 25.25 10.55 -14.96
C PRO A 453 25.04 12.07 -15.11
N GLY A 454 25.08 12.80 -14.00
CA GLY A 454 24.85 14.24 -13.97
C GLY A 454 23.39 14.67 -13.78
N ASN A 455 22.46 13.75 -13.49
CA ASN A 455 21.03 14.06 -13.37
C ASN A 455 20.69 15.15 -12.31
N VAL A 456 21.55 15.40 -11.33
CA VAL A 456 21.38 16.53 -10.38
C VAL A 456 21.26 17.87 -11.12
N GLU A 457 22.04 18.08 -12.18
CA GLU A 457 21.96 19.30 -13.00
C GLU A 457 20.62 19.38 -13.76
N ASN A 458 20.14 18.23 -14.26
CA ASN A 458 18.83 18.15 -14.89
C ASN A 458 17.70 18.49 -13.92
N VAL A 459 17.73 17.95 -12.69
CA VAL A 459 16.76 18.31 -11.64
C VAL A 459 16.79 19.81 -11.32
N GLN A 460 17.98 20.41 -11.24
CA GLN A 460 18.10 21.87 -11.05
C GLN A 460 17.48 22.66 -12.21
N ASN A 461 17.61 22.18 -13.44
CA ASN A 461 16.96 22.79 -14.60
C ASN A 461 15.43 22.63 -14.56
N LEU A 462 14.92 21.49 -14.09
CA LEU A 462 13.49 21.23 -13.94
C LEU A 462 12.82 22.18 -12.94
N LEU A 463 13.55 22.70 -11.94
CA LEU A 463 13.02 23.73 -11.03
C LEU A 463 12.60 25.03 -11.76
N ASN A 464 13.18 25.30 -12.94
CA ASN A 464 12.84 26.44 -13.78
C ASN A 464 11.86 26.08 -14.92
N HIS A 465 11.46 24.81 -15.03
CA HIS A 465 10.56 24.36 -16.08
C HIS A 465 9.15 24.91 -15.86
N PRO A 466 8.40 25.34 -16.90
CA PRO A 466 7.03 25.87 -16.75
C PRO A 466 6.05 24.84 -16.16
N GLY A 467 6.37 23.55 -16.28
CA GLY A 467 5.64 22.46 -15.65
C GLY A 467 5.85 22.35 -14.14
N PHE A 468 6.86 23.01 -13.55
CA PHE A 468 7.16 22.98 -12.11
C PHE A 468 6.59 24.20 -11.37
N ASP A 469 6.14 24.00 -10.13
CA ASP A 469 5.65 25.08 -9.25
C ASP A 469 5.91 24.70 -7.79
N LEU A 470 6.78 25.46 -7.12
CA LEU A 470 7.19 25.23 -5.73
C LEU A 470 6.02 25.40 -4.74
N HIS A 471 4.97 26.13 -5.12
CA HIS A 471 3.78 26.30 -4.27
C HIS A 471 2.83 25.10 -4.35
N ASN A 472 3.02 24.20 -5.31
CA ASN A 472 2.26 22.96 -5.43
C ASN A 472 3.00 21.80 -4.73
N PRO A 473 2.52 21.31 -3.58
CA PRO A 473 3.21 20.26 -2.84
C PRO A 473 3.30 18.93 -3.61
N ASN A 474 2.45 18.69 -4.61
CA ASN A 474 2.55 17.48 -5.42
C ASN A 474 3.69 17.54 -6.45
N LYS A 475 4.16 18.74 -6.80
CA LYS A 475 5.30 18.92 -7.71
C LYS A 475 6.64 18.95 -6.97
N VAL A 476 6.62 19.37 -5.70
CA VAL A 476 7.80 19.40 -4.81
C VAL A 476 8.13 18.00 -4.30
N LYS A 477 7.11 17.19 -4.05
CA LYS A 477 7.25 15.76 -3.82
C LYS A 477 7.75 15.11 -5.08
#